data_AF-A0A0R2PRI1-F1
#
_entry.id   AF-A0A0R2PRI1-F1
#
_cell.length_a   1.000
_cell.length_b   1.000
_cell.length_c   1.000
_cell.angle_alpha   90.00
_cell.angle_beta   90.00
_cell.angle_gamma   90.00
#
_symmetry.space_group_name_H-M   'P 1'
#
loop_
_entity.id
_entity.type
_entity.pdbx_description
1 polymer ?
#
loop_
_entity_poly.entity_id
_entity_poly.type
_entity_poly.pdbx_seq_one_letter_code
_entity_poly.pdbx_strand_id
1 'polypeptide(L)'
;MLNNRRFYIGGFVVSLFLAGVVSFYASSSPDGLEKVAEDIGFIETAKENTNADVALSDYGTKGVDNERASVGIAGVIGVIGTAVVAGVAFKLIARKPRTVKN
;
A
#
# COMPACT_ATOMS: atom_id res chain seq x y z
N MET A 1 -30.94 4.90 -2.53
CA MET A 1 -29.53 5.33 -2.64
C MET A 1 -28.80 4.83 -1.40
N LEU A 2 -27.89 3.86 -1.52
CA LEU A 2 -26.98 3.60 -0.38
C LEU A 2 -26.33 4.93 -0.04
N ASN A 3 -26.51 5.38 1.20
CA ASN A 3 -25.89 6.59 1.70
C ASN A 3 -24.39 6.49 1.38
N ASN A 4 -23.85 7.31 0.46
CA ASN A 4 -22.49 7.15 -0.11
C ASN A 4 -21.42 6.92 0.96
N ARG A 5 -21.64 7.47 2.17
CA ARG A 5 -20.82 7.24 3.36
C ARG A 5 -20.66 5.76 3.73
N ARG A 6 -21.72 4.95 3.69
CA ARG A 6 -21.67 3.50 3.98
C ARG A 6 -20.85 2.75 2.93
N PHE A 7 -20.93 3.17 1.66
CA PHE A 7 -20.13 2.60 0.58
C PHE A 7 -18.64 2.89 0.76
N TYR A 8 -18.26 4.13 1.05
CA TYR A 8 -16.86 4.48 1.31
C TYR A 8 -16.29 3.79 2.55
N ILE A 9 -17.06 3.73 3.65
CA ILE A 9 -16.63 3.01 4.86
C ILE A 9 -16.48 1.51 4.57
N GLY A 10 -17.46 0.90 3.90
CA GLY A 10 -17.41 -0.51 3.55
C GLY A 10 -16.21 -0.84 2.66
N GLY A 11 -15.99 -0.06 1.60
CA GLY A 11 -14.83 -0.22 0.72
C GLY A 11 -13.50 -0.06 1.47
N PHE A 12 -13.40 0.93 2.36
CA PHE A 12 -12.18 1.15 3.14
C PHE A 12 -11.87 0.00 4.10
N VAL A 13 -12.90 -0.55 4.77
CA VAL A 13 -12.74 -1.73 5.63
C VAL A 13 -12.30 -2.96 4.83
N VAL A 14 -12.89 -3.18 3.65
CA VAL A 14 -12.47 -4.27 2.76
C VAL A 14 -11.02 -4.10 2.32
N SER A 15 -10.60 -2.87 1.95
CA SER A 15 -9.21 -2.59 1.58
C SER A 15 -8.24 -2.88 2.72
N LEU A 16 -8.56 -2.48 3.95
CA LEU A 16 -7.75 -2.80 5.13
C LEU A 16 -7.68 -4.30 5.40
N PHE A 17 -8.80 -5.01 5.24
CA PHE A 17 -8.83 -6.46 5.41
C PHE A 17 -7.99 -7.19 4.36
N LEU A 18 -8.09 -6.79 3.09
CA LEU A 18 -7.26 -7.36 2.03
C LEU A 18 -5.76 -7.07 2.27
N ALA A 19 -5.44 -5.82 2.59
CA ALA A 19 -4.07 -5.37 2.81
C ALA A 19 -3.45 -5.98 4.06
N GLY A 20 -4.24 -6.23 5.11
CA GLY A 20 -3.75 -6.72 6.39
C GLY A 20 -3.93 -8.22 6.63
N VAL A 21 -4.82 -8.93 5.92
CA VAL A 21 -5.10 -10.35 6.18
C VAL A 21 -4.85 -11.21 4.95
N VAL A 22 -5.31 -10.78 3.78
CA VAL A 22 -5.13 -11.58 2.55
C VAL A 22 -3.70 -11.48 2.03
N SER A 23 -3.03 -10.36 2.25
CA SER A 23 -1.61 -10.14 1.92
C SER A 23 -0.66 -11.13 2.61
N PHE A 24 -1.01 -11.66 3.79
CA PHE A 24 -0.25 -12.73 4.45
C PHE A 24 -0.16 -14.02 3.62
N TYR A 25 -1.12 -14.23 2.72
CA TYR A 25 -1.15 -15.37 1.80
C TYR A 25 -0.53 -15.05 0.44
N ALA A 26 -0.02 -13.82 0.23
CA ALA A 26 0.71 -13.49 -0.98
C ALA A 26 2.00 -14.32 -1.05
N SER A 27 2.34 -14.78 -2.26
CA SER A 27 3.51 -15.63 -2.47
C SER A 27 4.79 -14.85 -2.17
N SER A 28 5.68 -15.45 -1.39
CA SER A 28 7.04 -14.95 -1.11
C SER A 28 8.04 -15.33 -2.21
N SER A 29 7.56 -15.68 -3.41
CA SER A 29 8.43 -16.07 -4.51
C SER A 29 9.11 -14.85 -5.11
N PRO A 30 10.40 -14.95 -5.51
CA PRO A 30 11.10 -13.89 -6.22
C PRO A 30 10.31 -13.45 -7.44
N ASP A 31 10.32 -12.15 -7.70
CA ASP A 31 9.64 -11.60 -8.84
C ASP A 31 10.31 -12.07 -10.16
N GLY A 32 9.65 -11.84 -11.30
CA GLY A 32 10.17 -12.33 -12.58
C GLY A 32 11.53 -11.73 -12.96
N LEU A 33 11.88 -10.54 -12.47
CA LEU A 33 13.16 -9.90 -12.75
C LEU A 33 14.25 -10.51 -11.88
N GLU A 34 13.96 -10.73 -10.61
CA GLU A 34 14.84 -11.36 -9.64
C GLU A 34 15.12 -12.81 -9.99
N LYS A 35 14.09 -13.56 -10.44
CA LYS A 35 14.28 -14.92 -10.96
C LYS A 35 15.20 -14.98 -12.17
N VAL A 36 15.04 -14.07 -13.12
CA VAL A 36 15.92 -14.00 -14.30
C VAL A 36 17.33 -13.57 -13.92
N ALA A 37 17.46 -12.67 -12.95
CA ALA A 37 18.76 -12.23 -12.44
C ALA A 37 19.50 -13.34 -11.67
N GLU A 38 18.77 -14.18 -10.93
CA GLU A 38 19.29 -15.38 -10.27
C GLU A 38 19.72 -16.42 -11.32
N ASP A 39 18.87 -16.72 -12.30
CA ASP A 39 19.14 -17.72 -13.34
C ASP A 39 20.35 -17.37 -14.22
N ILE A 40 20.58 -16.07 -14.48
CA ILE A 40 21.71 -15.58 -15.29
C ILE A 40 22.94 -15.27 -14.40
N GLY A 41 22.79 -15.23 -13.08
CA GLY A 41 23.88 -15.07 -12.12
C GLY A 41 24.40 -13.63 -11.96
N PHE A 42 23.58 -12.61 -12.26
CA PHE A 42 23.94 -11.20 -12.06
C PHE A 42 23.18 -10.53 -10.91
N ILE A 43 22.39 -11.29 -10.15
CA ILE A 43 21.66 -10.80 -8.97
C ILE A 43 22.56 -9.99 -8.02
N GLU A 44 23.83 -10.37 -7.87
CA GLU A 44 24.79 -9.68 -6.99
C GLU A 44 25.27 -8.31 -7.53
N THR A 45 24.95 -8.00 -8.79
CA THR A 45 25.16 -6.67 -9.38
C THR A 45 24.00 -5.73 -9.02
N ALA A 46 22.92 -6.25 -8.41
CA ALA A 46 21.84 -5.43 -7.88
C ALA A 46 22.41 -4.48 -6.83
N LYS A 47 22.45 -3.20 -7.20
CA LYS A 47 22.93 -2.15 -6.32
C LYS A 47 21.85 -1.85 -5.30
N GLU A 48 22.20 -1.89 -4.01
CA GLU A 48 21.29 -1.40 -2.98
C GLU A 48 20.83 0.01 -3.32
N ASN A 49 19.51 0.17 -3.35
CA ASN A 49 18.88 1.46 -3.58
C ASN A 49 19.20 2.38 -2.40
N THR A 50 19.40 3.68 -2.61
CA THR A 50 19.57 4.65 -1.50
C THR A 50 18.39 4.66 -0.52
N ASN A 51 17.24 4.11 -0.93
CA ASN A 51 16.03 3.93 -0.13
C ASN A 51 15.88 2.50 0.44
N ALA A 52 16.90 1.64 0.33
CA ALA A 52 16.88 0.28 0.88
C ALA A 52 16.80 0.27 2.42
N ASP A 53 17.08 1.39 3.07
CA ASP A 53 17.00 1.52 4.53
C ASP A 53 15.69 2.20 5.01
N VAL A 54 14.77 2.48 4.08
CA VAL A 54 13.48 3.10 4.38
C VAL A 54 12.50 2.01 4.82
N ALA A 55 11.79 2.24 5.93
CA ALA A 55 10.68 1.40 6.32
C ALA A 55 9.70 1.34 5.13
N LEU A 56 9.46 0.15 4.58
CA LEU A 56 8.76 -0.21 3.32
C LEU A 56 9.64 -0.64 2.13
N SER A 57 10.98 -0.67 2.23
CA SER A 57 11.80 -1.28 1.17
C SER A 57 11.54 -2.79 1.12
N ASP A 58 11.38 -3.33 -0.09
CA ASP A 58 11.13 -4.76 -0.31
C ASP A 58 9.89 -5.32 0.42
N TYR A 59 8.87 -4.47 0.62
CA TYR A 59 7.70 -4.81 1.45
C TYR A 59 8.04 -5.11 2.93
N GLY A 60 9.27 -4.76 3.34
CA GLY A 60 9.88 -4.84 4.66
C GLY A 60 9.52 -3.67 5.58
N THR A 61 8.85 -3.91 6.70
CA THR A 61 8.70 -2.95 7.79
C THR A 61 9.83 -3.20 8.77
N LYS A 62 10.68 -2.18 8.98
CA LYS A 62 11.81 -2.24 9.92
C LYS A 62 11.35 -2.81 11.27
N GLY A 63 11.89 -3.98 11.66
CA GLY A 63 11.67 -4.61 12.97
C GLY A 63 10.68 -5.78 13.03
N VAL A 64 10.24 -6.34 11.89
CA VAL A 64 9.39 -7.55 11.86
C VAL A 64 10.06 -8.65 11.06
N ASP A 65 10.62 -9.66 11.75
CA ASP A 65 11.36 -10.79 11.15
C ASP A 65 10.47 -11.78 10.35
N ASN A 66 9.18 -11.49 10.20
CA ASN A 66 8.23 -12.29 9.42
C ASN A 66 7.87 -11.53 8.15
N GLU A 67 8.42 -11.93 7.00
CA GLU A 67 8.11 -11.40 5.66
C GLU A 67 6.60 -11.18 5.46
N ARG A 68 5.79 -12.16 5.86
CA ARG A 68 4.33 -12.12 5.66
C ARG A 68 3.64 -11.07 6.54
N ALA A 69 4.12 -10.91 7.77
CA ALA A 69 3.60 -9.88 8.69
C ALA A 69 4.04 -8.49 8.25
N SER A 70 5.26 -8.39 7.75
CA SER A 70 5.83 -7.18 7.18
C SER A 70 5.02 -6.69 5.97
N VAL A 71 4.73 -7.58 5.02
CA VAL A 71 3.92 -7.27 3.82
C VAL A 71 2.52 -6.77 4.21
N GLY A 72 1.90 -7.36 5.23
CA GLY A 72 0.59 -6.93 5.72
C GLY A 72 0.60 -5.54 6.34
N ILE A 73 1.60 -5.25 7.16
CA ILE A 73 1.77 -3.92 7.78
C ILE A 73 2.09 -2.88 6.70
N ALA A 74 2.96 -3.20 5.74
CA ALA A 74 3.27 -2.35 4.60
C ALA A 74 2.01 -2.02 3.79
N GLY A 75 1.17 -3.02 3.52
CA GLY A 75 -0.12 -2.84 2.84
C GLY A 75 -1.06 -1.89 3.59
N VAL A 76 -1.21 -2.07 4.91
CA VAL A 76 -2.07 -1.19 5.74
C VAL A 76 -1.56 0.25 5.75
N ILE A 77 -0.25 0.45 5.89
CA ILE A 77 0.37 1.79 5.82
C ILE A 77 0.10 2.42 4.45
N GLY A 78 0.23 1.65 3.36
CA GLY A 78 -0.10 2.09 2.01
C GLY A 78 -1.54 2.57 1.88
N VAL A 79 -2.52 1.78 2.34
CA VAL A 79 -3.94 2.13 2.32
C VAL A 79 -4.22 3.43 3.09
N ILE A 80 -3.65 3.58 4.29
CA ILE A 80 -3.80 4.77 5.11
C ILE A 80 -3.18 5.98 4.41
N GLY A 81 -1.95 5.84 3.90
CA GLY A 81 -1.24 6.89 3.18
C GLY A 81 -2.02 7.40 1.98
N THR A 82 -2.53 6.49 1.13
CA THR A 82 -3.36 6.86 -0.02
C THR A 82 -4.64 7.57 0.40
N ALA A 83 -5.32 7.10 1.45
CA ALA A 83 -6.55 7.73 1.94
C ALA A 83 -6.31 9.18 2.44
N VAL A 84 -5.19 9.42 3.14
CA VAL A 84 -4.80 10.75 3.60
C VAL A 84 -4.50 11.67 2.41
N VAL A 85 -3.64 11.22 1.48
CA VAL A 85 -3.24 12.02 0.31
C VAL A 85 -4.46 12.37 -0.54
N ALA A 86 -5.28 11.36 -0.87
CA ALA A 86 -6.51 11.57 -1.63
C ALA A 86 -7.47 12.51 -0.89
N GLY A 87 -7.70 12.29 0.41
CA GLY A 87 -8.59 13.13 1.22
C GLY A 87 -8.14 14.60 1.26
N VAL A 88 -6.85 14.86 1.41
CA VAL A 88 -6.28 16.22 1.36
C VAL A 88 -6.43 16.82 -0.03
N ALA A 89 -6.05 16.10 -1.08
CA ALA A 89 -6.16 16.57 -2.46
C ALA A 89 -7.61 16.92 -2.83
N PHE A 90 -8.57 16.04 -2.51
CA PHE A 90 -9.98 16.30 -2.75
C PHE A 90 -10.49 17.50 -1.95
N LYS A 91 -10.05 17.68 -0.70
CA LYS A 91 -10.42 18.86 0.09
C LYS A 91 -9.88 20.16 -0.50
N LEU A 92 -8.67 20.14 -1.05
CA LEU A 92 -8.06 21.31 -1.69
C LEU A 92 -8.72 21.66 -3.04
N ILE A 93 -9.11 20.65 -3.82
CA ILE A 93 -9.73 20.84 -5.14
C ILE A 93 -11.24 21.13 -5.03
N ALA A 94 -11.90 20.65 -3.96
CA ALA A 94 -13.33 20.81 -3.77
C ALA A 94 -13.73 22.29 -3.77
N ARG A 95 -14.54 22.69 -4.76
CA ARG A 95 -15.15 24.01 -4.82
C ARG A 95 -16.26 24.11 -3.78
N LYS A 96 -16.30 25.21 -3.03
CA LYS A 96 -17.34 25.48 -2.02
C LYS A 96 -18.73 25.34 -2.68
N PRO A 97 -19.66 24.54 -2.11
CA PRO A 97 -21.00 24.47 -2.66
C PRO A 97 -21.63 25.86 -2.60
N ARG A 98 -22.20 26.34 -3.73
CA ARG A 98 -23.01 27.54 -3.73
C ARG A 98 -24.25 27.24 -2.89
N THR A 99 -24.28 27.75 -1.66
CA THR A 99 -25.50 27.84 -0.86
C THR A 99 -26.50 28.67 -1.64
N VAL A 100 -27.42 28.01 -2.32
CA VAL A 100 -28.63 28.66 -2.85
C VAL A 100 -29.45 29.04 -1.63
N LYS A 101 -29.42 30.33 -1.30
CA LYS A 101 -30.24 30.90 -0.24
C LYS A 101 -31.64 31.06 -0.83
N ASN A 102 -32.59 30.26 -0.36
CA ASN A 102 -34.02 30.50 -0.59
C ASN A 102 -34.46 31.74 0.17
#